data_AF-A0A969XCR8-F1
#
_entry.id   AF-A0A969XCR8-F1
#
_cell.length_a   1.000
_cell.length_b   1.000
_cell.length_c   1.000
_cell.angle_alpha   90.00
_cell.angle_beta   90.00
_cell.angle_gamma   90.00
#
_symmetry.space_group_name_H-M   'P 1'
#
loop_
_entity.id
_entity.type
_entity.pdbx_description
1 polymer ?
#
loop_
_entity_poly.entity_id
_entity_poly.type
_entity_poly.pdbx_seq_one_letter_code
_entity_poly.pdbx_strand_id
1 'polypeptide(L)' 'MNRSTKLAAAITWAAICAGMTGCTVAQTASVAVNRYCGKPEVARLAYRAAMADALAPHRLEIHCVHDQP' A
#
# COMPACT_ATOMS: atom_id res chain seq x y z
N MET A 1 33.05 -29.50 -8.31
CA MET A 1 32.02 -28.45 -8.12
C MET A 1 32.43 -27.21 -8.92
N ASN A 2 31.85 -27.01 -10.10
CA ASN A 2 32.27 -26.00 -11.09
C ASN A 2 31.78 -24.59 -10.74
N ARG A 3 32.66 -23.58 -10.86
CA ARG A 3 32.36 -22.16 -10.60
C ARG A 3 31.20 -21.61 -11.45
N SER A 4 30.92 -22.23 -12.61
CA SER A 4 29.88 -21.82 -13.55
C SER A 4 28.45 -21.96 -12.99
N THR A 5 28.19 -22.91 -12.08
CA THR A 5 26.85 -23.08 -11.48
C THR A 5 26.55 -22.04 -10.40
N LYS A 6 27.57 -21.43 -9.79
CA LYS A 6 27.40 -20.39 -8.77
C LYS A 6 26.95 -19.06 -9.36
N LEU A 7 27.40 -18.73 -10.58
CA LEU A 7 27.06 -17.48 -11.27
C LEU A 7 25.61 -17.49 -11.78
N ALA A 8 25.15 -18.62 -12.33
CA ALA A 8 23.77 -18.76 -12.79
C ALA A 8 22.76 -18.55 -11.65
N ALA A 9 23.00 -19.17 -10.49
CA ALA A 9 22.14 -19.01 -9.32
C ALA A 9 22.07 -17.56 -8.82
N ALA A 10 23.19 -16.83 -8.83
CA ALA A 10 23.23 -15.43 -8.40
C ALA A 10 22.44 -14.50 -9.33
N ILE A 11 22.50 -14.73 -10.65
CA ILE A 11 21.76 -13.93 -11.63
C ILE A 11 20.26 -14.19 -11.54
N THR A 12 19.84 -15.44 -11.32
CA THR A 12 18.41 -15.77 -11.14
C THR A 12 17.84 -15.15 -9.87
N TRP A 13 18.59 -15.13 -8.77
CA TRP A 13 18.14 -14.50 -7.51
C TRP A 13 18.02 -12.98 -7.61
N ALA A 14 18.95 -12.31 -8.29
CA ALA A 14 18.88 -10.86 -8.49
C ALA A 14 17.65 -10.42 -9.31
N ALA A 15 17.25 -11.22 -10.31
CA ALA A 15 16.08 -10.95 -11.14
C ALA A 15 14.74 -11.05 -10.37
N ILE A 16 14.65 -11.98 -9.41
CA ILE A 16 13.46 -12.17 -8.57
C ILE A 16 13.28 -10.98 -7.61
N CYS A 17 14.36 -10.50 -6.99
CA CYS A 17 14.29 -9.35 -6.09
C CYS A 17 13.96 -8.04 -6.82
N ALA A 18 14.41 -7.86 -8.07
CA ALA A 18 14.08 -6.67 -8.86
C ALA A 18 12.59 -6.60 -9.24
N GLY A 19 11.93 -7.74 -9.47
CA GLY A 19 10.50 -7.82 -9.82
C GLY A 19 9.53 -7.53 -8.66
N MET A 20 10.01 -7.57 -7.41
CA MET A 20 9.17 -7.28 -6.23
C MET A 20 9.04 -5.78 -5.91
N THR A 21 9.71 -4.90 -6.66
CA THR A 21 9.58 -3.44 -6.53
C THR A 21 8.31 -2.87 -7.19
N GLY A 22 7.46 -3.73 -7.76
CA GLY A 22 6.38 -3.35 -8.68
C GLY A 22 5.07 -2.84 -8.06
N CYS A 23 4.91 -2.78 -6.74
CA CYS A 23 3.76 -2.08 -6.16
C CYS A 23 4.05 -0.58 -6.10
N THR A 24 3.63 0.14 -7.14
CA THR A 24 3.72 1.59 -7.15
C THR A 24 2.95 2.18 -5.97
N VAL A 25 3.42 3.30 -5.41
CA VAL A 25 2.73 4.00 -4.30
C VAL A 25 1.26 4.24 -4.64
N ALA A 26 0.96 4.57 -5.90
CA ALA A 26 -0.40 4.74 -6.41
C ALA A 26 -1.28 3.48 -6.26
N GLN A 27 -0.74 2.29 -6.55
CA GLN A 27 -1.47 1.02 -6.37
C GLN A 27 -1.70 0.71 -4.89
N THR A 28 -0.73 1.02 -4.03
CA THR A 28 -0.93 0.81 -2.58
C THR A 28 -1.96 1.76 -1.99
N ALA A 29 -1.96 3.03 -2.44
CA ALA A 29 -2.94 4.02 -2.02
C ALA A 29 -4.35 3.65 -2.50
N SER A 30 -4.50 3.17 -3.74
CA SER A 30 -5.81 2.77 -4.25
C SER A 30 -6.40 1.58 -3.50
N VAL A 31 -5.58 0.57 -3.16
CA VAL A 31 -6.04 -0.56 -2.33
C VAL A 31 -6.43 -0.11 -0.92
N ALA A 32 -5.64 0.79 -0.31
CA ALA A 32 -5.93 1.32 1.02
C ALA A 32 -7.25 2.12 1.04
N VAL A 33 -7.44 3.01 0.07
CA VAL A 33 -8.69 3.78 -0.09
C VAL A 33 -9.89 2.85 -0.31
N ASN A 34 -9.75 1.83 -1.17
CA ASN A 34 -10.83 0.91 -1.47
C ASN A 34 -11.24 0.10 -0.21
N ARG A 35 -10.26 -0.35 0.58
CA ARG A 35 -10.52 -1.00 1.87
C ARG A 35 -11.14 -0.07 2.90
N TYR A 36 -10.74 1.20 2.91
CA TYR A 36 -11.32 2.21 3.79
C TYR A 36 -12.79 2.48 3.43
N CYS A 37 -13.09 2.65 2.14
CA CYS A 37 -14.44 2.93 1.67
C CYS A 37 -15.41 1.74 1.76
N GLY A 38 -14.91 0.51 1.80
CA GLY A 38 -15.73 -0.68 2.08
C GLY A 38 -16.14 -0.85 3.55
N LYS A 39 -15.63 -0.01 4.47
CA LYS A 39 -16.00 -0.09 5.90
C LYS A 39 -17.28 0.69 6.21
N PRO A 40 -18.07 0.25 7.21
CA PRO A 40 -19.24 1.00 7.65
C PRO A 40 -18.84 2.39 8.17
N GLU A 41 -19.73 3.36 8.02
CA GLU A 41 -19.49 4.77 8.35
C GLU A 41 -18.95 4.98 9.77
N VAL A 42 -19.52 4.29 10.76
CA VAL A 42 -19.07 4.37 12.16
C VAL A 42 -17.59 4.00 12.31
N ALA A 43 -17.13 2.96 11.59
CA ALA A 43 -15.73 2.57 11.61
C ALA A 43 -14.85 3.62 10.92
N ARG A 44 -15.32 4.21 9.80
CA ARG A 44 -14.59 5.26 9.06
C ARG A 44 -14.39 6.52 9.90
N LEU A 45 -15.38 6.90 10.71
CA LEU A 45 -15.28 8.01 11.67
C LEU A 45 -14.25 7.73 12.76
N ALA A 46 -14.25 6.52 13.34
CA ALA A 46 -13.26 6.13 14.34
C ALA A 46 -11.83 6.16 13.77
N TYR A 47 -11.63 5.68 12.53
CA TYR A 47 -10.34 5.78 11.86
C TYR A 47 -9.91 7.24 11.58
N ARG A 48 -10.84 8.11 11.16
CA ARG A 48 -10.53 9.55 10.97
C ARG A 48 -10.12 10.21 12.28
N ALA A 49 -10.80 9.90 13.38
CA ALA A 49 -10.46 10.43 14.70
C ALA A 49 -9.06 9.98 15.14
N ALA A 50 -8.75 8.68 15.02
CA ALA A 50 -7.43 8.15 15.38
C ALA A 50 -6.30 8.71 14.51
N MET A 51 -6.57 8.98 13.23
CA MET A 51 -5.57 9.55 12.31
C MET A 51 -5.40 11.06 12.49
N ALA A 52 -6.40 11.77 13.02
CA ALA A 52 -6.35 13.23 13.17
C ALA A 52 -5.18 13.67 14.06
N ASP A 53 -4.93 12.96 15.16
CA ASP A 53 -3.81 13.25 16.07
C ASP A 53 -2.46 12.88 15.44
N ALA A 54 -2.42 11.76 14.70
CA ALA A 54 -1.20 11.27 14.08
C ALA A 54 -0.73 12.12 12.89
N LEU A 55 -1.66 12.80 12.22
CA LEU A 55 -1.37 13.58 11.01
C LEU A 55 -1.19 15.06 11.29
N ALA A 56 -1.44 15.53 12.52
CA ALA A 56 -1.29 16.93 12.89
C ALA A 56 0.09 17.48 12.50
N PRO A 57 0.18 18.69 11.91
CA PRO A 57 -0.90 19.66 11.66
C PRO A 57 -1.70 19.41 10.36
N HIS A 58 -1.36 18.35 9.62
CA HIS A 58 -2.00 18.00 8.35
C HIS A 58 -3.26 17.16 8.56
N ARG A 59 -4.15 17.19 7.58
CA ARG A 59 -5.39 16.41 7.57
C ARG A 59 -5.48 15.60 6.29
N LEU A 60 -5.86 14.34 6.41
CA LEU A 60 -6.24 13.51 5.27
C LEU A 60 -7.75 13.48 5.15
N GLU A 61 -8.24 13.75 3.94
CA GLU A 61 -9.63 13.59 3.56
C GLU A 61 -9.75 12.47 2.53
N ILE A 62 -10.63 11.51 2.78
CA ILE A 62 -10.93 10.41 1.88
C ILE A 62 -12.41 10.50 1.54
N HIS A 63 -12.69 10.78 0.27
CA HIS A 63 -14.04 10.83 -0.28
C HIS A 63 -14.39 9.46 -0.89
N CYS A 64 -15.37 8.78 -0.30
CA CYS A 64 -15.91 7.56 -0.88
C CYS A 64 -17.10 7.89 -1.78
N VAL A 65 -17.36 7.07 -2.79
CA VAL A 65 -18.50 7.28 -3.73
C VAL A 65 -19.84 7.37 -2.97
N HIS A 66 -19.98 6.61 -1.88
CA HIS A 66 -21.17 6.62 -1.03
C HIS A 66 -21.24 7.82 -0.06
N ASP A 67 -20.22 8.68 0.00
CA ASP A 67 -20.24 9.92 0.80
C ASP A 67 -20.74 11.13 0.01
N GLN A 68 -21.06 10.96 -1.28
CA GLN A 68 -21.67 12.03 -2.09
C GLN A 68 -23.20 12.04 -1.89
N PRO A 69 -23.82 13.23 -1.75
CA PRO A 69 -25.26 13.37 -1.50
C PRO A 69 -26.13 12.80 -2.62
#